data_AF-A0A2C9DNP7-F1
#
_entry.id   AF-A0A2C9DNP7-F1
#
_cell.length_a   1.000
_cell.length_b   1.000
_cell.length_c   1.000
_cell.angle_alpha   90.00
_cell.angle_beta   90.00
_cell.angle_gamma   90.00
#
_symmetry.space_group_name_H-M   'P 1'
#
loop_
_entity.id
_entity.type
_entity.pdbx_description
1 polymer ?
#
loop_
_entity_poly.entity_id
_entity_poly.type
_entity_poly.pdbx_seq_one_letter_code
_entity_poly.pdbx_strand_id
1 'polypeptide(L)'
;RGQVRQYATSYLRACWMKALYCLKDEGIGGSSNNASKVTLKERFKTFNACFEEIYRIQTGWKVPDPQLREEFRISISEKVIPAYRSFMGRFGSQLESGRNSGKYIKYTPEDLENYLLDLFEGSPLILHHMRRKNS
;
A
#
# COMPACT_ATOMS: atom_id res chain seq x y z
N ARG A 1 -4.40 -26.41 14.33
CA ARG A 1 -4.92 -25.25 13.55
C ARG A 1 -4.14 -23.94 13.79
N GLY A 2 -3.41 -23.75 14.90
CA GLY A 2 -2.65 -22.52 15.19
C GLY A 2 -1.37 -22.28 14.36
N GLN A 3 -0.62 -23.33 13.98
CA GLN A 3 0.63 -23.18 13.20
C GLN A 3 0.42 -22.59 11.81
N VAL A 4 -0.60 -23.04 11.08
CA VAL A 4 -0.90 -22.52 9.73
C VAL A 4 -1.25 -21.03 9.77
N ARG A 5 -2.02 -20.60 10.79
CA ARG A 5 -2.31 -19.17 11.03
C ARG A 5 -1.04 -18.38 11.33
N GLN A 6 -0.14 -18.89 12.19
CA GLN A 6 1.14 -18.24 12.49
C GLN A 6 2.06 -18.09 11.27
N TYR A 7 2.15 -19.11 10.42
CA TYR A 7 2.95 -19.05 9.19
C TYR A 7 2.34 -18.07 8.19
N ALA A 8 1.02 -18.08 8.01
CA ALA A 8 0.33 -17.12 7.16
C ALA A 8 0.53 -15.68 7.65
N THR A 9 0.35 -15.42 8.94
CA THR A 9 0.58 -14.09 9.53
C THR A 9 2.03 -13.65 9.40
N SER A 10 2.99 -14.54 9.63
CA SER A 10 4.42 -14.25 9.47
C SER A 10 4.77 -13.90 8.02
N TYR A 11 4.23 -14.67 7.07
CA TYR A 11 4.43 -14.45 5.65
C TYR A 11 3.80 -13.13 5.19
N LEU A 12 2.55 -12.87 5.56
CA LEU A 12 1.87 -11.62 5.26
C LEU A 12 2.66 -10.44 5.82
N ARG A 13 3.14 -10.54 7.07
CA ARG A 13 4.00 -9.51 7.67
C ARG A 13 5.27 -9.28 6.86
N ALA A 14 5.91 -10.34 6.36
CA ALA A 14 7.10 -10.22 5.53
C ALA A 14 6.81 -9.56 4.18
N CYS A 15 5.72 -9.95 3.50
CA CYS A 15 5.31 -9.32 2.23
C CYS A 15 5.06 -7.82 2.38
N TRP A 16 4.31 -7.43 3.42
CA TRP A 16 3.95 -6.04 3.66
C TRP A 16 5.08 -5.21 4.27
N MET A 17 6.14 -5.84 4.79
CA MET A 17 7.26 -5.13 5.44
C MET A 17 7.92 -4.11 4.51
N LYS A 18 8.17 -4.49 3.25
CA LYS A 18 8.80 -3.60 2.27
C LYS A 18 7.91 -2.41 1.91
N ALA A 19 6.61 -2.65 1.74
CA ALA A 19 5.63 -1.58 1.48
C ALA A 19 5.53 -0.63 2.67
N LEU A 20 5.43 -1.15 3.89
CA LEU A 20 5.35 -0.35 5.12
C LEU A 20 6.65 0.42 5.40
N TYR A 21 7.81 -0.13 5.06
CA TYR A 21 9.09 0.58 5.19
C TYR A 21 9.14 1.84 4.32
N CYS A 22 8.50 1.82 3.14
CA CYS A 22 8.39 3.00 2.27
C CYS A 22 7.58 4.14 2.91
N LEU A 23 6.72 3.83 3.89
CA LEU A 23 5.84 4.78 4.57
C LEU A 23 6.42 5.33 5.89
N LYS A 24 7.68 5.01 6.21
CA LYS A 24 8.36 5.56 7.38
C LYS A 24 8.81 7.00 7.15
N ASP A 25 8.99 7.76 8.24
CA ASP A 25 9.49 9.15 8.19
C ASP A 25 11.02 9.28 8.12
N GLU A 26 11.74 8.19 8.43
CA GLU A 26 13.21 8.17 8.57
C GLU A 26 13.89 8.79 7.33
N GLY A 27 14.66 9.86 7.47
CA GLY A 27 15.43 10.47 6.37
C GLY A 27 14.70 11.50 5.50
N ILE A 28 13.45 11.88 5.80
CA ILE A 28 12.71 12.90 5.04
C ILE A 28 12.87 14.32 5.63
N GLY A 29 13.21 14.44 6.92
CA GLY A 29 13.20 15.73 7.65
C GLY A 29 14.53 16.49 7.78
N GLY A 30 15.64 15.97 7.26
CA GLY A 30 17.00 16.50 7.55
C GLY A 30 17.72 17.22 6.41
N SER A 31 17.11 17.36 5.23
CA SER A 31 17.81 17.87 4.03
C SER A 31 17.03 18.96 3.31
N SER A 32 17.73 19.74 2.48
CA SER A 32 17.20 20.77 1.58
C SER A 32 15.85 20.36 0.97
N ASN A 33 14.90 21.31 0.93
CA ASN A 33 13.51 21.10 0.50
C ASN A 33 13.35 20.44 -0.88
N ASN A 34 14.40 20.43 -1.72
CA ASN A 34 14.41 19.72 -3.00
C ASN A 34 14.87 18.27 -2.89
N ALA A 35 15.84 17.96 -2.03
CA ALA A 35 16.30 16.58 -1.80
C ALA A 35 15.23 15.75 -1.10
N SER A 36 14.53 16.34 -0.12
CA SER A 36 13.38 15.70 0.55
C SER A 36 12.25 15.35 -0.44
N LYS A 37 11.96 16.23 -1.41
CA LYS A 37 10.95 15.98 -2.47
C LYS A 37 11.32 14.84 -3.41
N VAL A 38 12.60 14.66 -3.74
CA VAL A 38 13.06 13.54 -4.57
C VAL A 38 12.88 12.22 -3.81
N THR A 39 13.36 12.14 -2.57
CA THR A 39 13.20 10.98 -1.70
C THR A 39 11.73 10.61 -1.49
N LEU A 40 10.86 11.61 -1.31
CA LEU A 40 9.42 11.40 -1.17
C LEU A 40 8.80 10.79 -2.44
N LYS A 41 9.14 11.30 -3.62
CA LYS A 41 8.67 10.74 -4.90
C LYS A 41 9.11 9.28 -5.07
N GLU A 42 10.35 8.97 -4.70
CA GLU A 42 10.87 7.60 -4.76
C GLU A 42 10.16 6.67 -3.79
N ARG A 43 9.81 7.14 -2.59
CA ARG A 43 9.03 6.36 -1.62
C ARG A 43 7.64 6.03 -2.13
N PHE A 44 6.90 7.02 -2.66
CA PHE A 44 5.59 6.76 -3.26
C PHE A 44 5.69 5.81 -4.45
N LYS A 45 6.68 5.99 -5.32
CA LYS A 45 6.89 5.08 -6.46
C LYS A 45 7.19 3.65 -6.01
N THR A 46 8.05 3.48 -5.01
CA THR A 46 8.41 2.17 -4.47
C THR A 46 7.24 1.52 -3.76
N PHE A 47 6.48 2.29 -2.97
CA PHE A 47 5.25 1.83 -2.34
C PHE A 47 4.25 1.33 -3.39
N ASN A 48 3.98 2.11 -4.44
CA ASN A 48 3.07 1.74 -5.51
C ASN A 48 3.48 0.42 -6.16
N ALA A 49 4.76 0.25 -6.50
CA ALA A 49 5.25 -0.99 -7.10
C ALA A 49 5.12 -2.20 -6.16
N CYS A 50 5.45 -2.03 -4.88
CA CYS A 50 5.29 -3.09 -3.89
C CYS A 50 3.82 -3.46 -3.69
N PHE A 51 2.93 -2.46 -3.63
CA PHE A 51 1.50 -2.68 -3.47
C PHE A 51 0.91 -3.41 -4.67
N GLU A 52 1.20 -2.96 -5.89
CA GLU A 52 0.77 -3.60 -7.14
C GLU A 52 1.23 -5.07 -7.23
N GLU A 53 2.48 -5.34 -6.84
CA GLU A 53 3.03 -6.70 -6.80
C GLU A 53 2.32 -7.59 -5.76
N ILE A 54 2.17 -7.09 -4.53
CA ILE A 54 1.51 -7.81 -3.44
C ILE A 54 0.04 -8.09 -3.81
N TYR A 55 -0.66 -7.09 -4.33
CA TYR A 55 -2.06 -7.20 -4.73
C TYR A 55 -2.22 -8.29 -5.80
N ARG A 56 -1.41 -8.28 -6.86
CA ARG A 56 -1.45 -9.31 -7.91
C ARG A 56 -1.23 -10.72 -7.36
N ILE A 57 -0.29 -10.88 -6.44
CA ILE A 57 0.03 -12.19 -5.86
C ILE A 57 -1.09 -12.65 -4.91
N GLN A 58 -1.51 -11.79 -3.99
CA GLN A 58 -2.43 -12.17 -2.91
C GLN A 58 -3.89 -12.28 -3.37
N THR A 59 -4.31 -11.57 -4.43
CA THR A 59 -5.61 -11.80 -5.08
C THR A 59 -5.68 -13.17 -5.77
N GLY A 60 -4.56 -13.64 -6.34
CA GLY A 60 -4.45 -14.97 -6.93
C GLY A 60 -4.46 -16.13 -5.94
N TRP A 61 -4.25 -15.85 -4.65
CA TRP A 61 -4.33 -16.87 -3.60
C TRP A 61 -5.78 -17.06 -3.18
N LYS A 62 -6.18 -18.30 -2.86
CA LYS A 62 -7.53 -18.58 -2.36
C LYS A 62 -7.47 -18.98 -0.90
N VAL A 63 -8.21 -18.25 -0.06
CA VAL A 63 -8.50 -18.67 1.32
C VAL A 63 -9.94 -19.18 1.36
N PRO A 64 -10.18 -20.50 1.46
CA PRO A 64 -11.53 -21.08 1.38
C PRO A 64 -12.46 -20.68 2.54
N ASP A 65 -11.89 -20.45 3.72
CA ASP A 65 -12.62 -20.04 4.91
C ASP A 65 -12.89 -18.52 4.88
N PRO A 66 -14.15 -18.07 4.76
CA PRO A 66 -14.48 -16.65 4.65
C PRO A 66 -14.17 -15.86 5.93
N GLN A 67 -14.27 -16.47 7.11
CA GLN A 67 -13.94 -15.79 8.37
C GLN A 67 -12.44 -15.56 8.47
N LEU A 68 -11.64 -16.58 8.15
CA LEU A 68 -10.18 -16.46 8.12
C LEU A 68 -9.71 -15.47 7.06
N ARG A 69 -10.39 -15.44 5.91
CA ARG A 69 -10.12 -14.47 4.84
C ARG A 69 -10.32 -13.04 5.33
N GLU A 70 -11.45 -12.79 5.99
CA GLU A 70 -11.78 -11.47 6.53
C GLU A 70 -10.82 -11.07 7.66
N GLU A 71 -10.48 -11.99 8.56
CA GLU A 71 -9.46 -11.78 9.60
C GLU A 71 -8.12 -11.30 8.98
N PHE A 72 -7.69 -11.90 7.87
CA PHE A 72 -6.46 -11.48 7.19
C PHE A 72 -6.59 -10.11 6.54
N ARG A 73 -7.71 -9.83 5.86
CA ARG A 73 -7.96 -8.50 5.24
C ARG A 73 -7.95 -7.40 6.29
N ILE A 74 -8.69 -7.58 7.39
CA ILE A 74 -8.72 -6.64 8.52
C ILE A 74 -7.30 -6.43 9.05
N SER A 75 -6.56 -7.51 9.35
CA SER A 75 -5.21 -7.38 9.92
C SER A 75 -4.21 -6.68 9.00
N ILE A 76 -4.40 -6.75 7.68
CA ILE A 76 -3.60 -6.00 6.70
C ILE A 76 -4.03 -4.54 6.66
N SER A 77 -5.34 -4.28 6.54
CA SER A 77 -5.92 -2.94 6.50
C SER A 77 -5.54 -2.11 7.72
N GLU A 78 -5.64 -2.68 8.92
CA GLU A 78 -5.26 -2.03 10.19
C GLU A 78 -3.79 -1.61 10.26
N LYS A 79 -2.92 -2.18 9.43
CA LYS A 79 -1.49 -1.79 9.36
C LYS A 79 -1.21 -0.83 8.21
N VAL A 80 -1.74 -1.14 7.02
CA VAL A 80 -1.41 -0.43 5.79
C VAL A 80 -2.11 0.92 5.71
N ILE A 81 -3.41 0.96 6.05
CA ILE A 81 -4.22 2.16 5.88
C ILE A 81 -3.79 3.28 6.83
N PRO A 82 -3.60 3.05 8.14
CA PRO A 82 -3.13 4.12 9.03
C PRO A 82 -1.74 4.63 8.65
N ALA A 83 -0.83 3.73 8.26
CA ALA A 83 0.51 4.10 7.81
C ALA A 83 0.45 4.97 6.54
N TYR A 84 -0.37 4.59 5.56
CA TYR A 84 -0.50 5.35 4.31
C TYR A 84 -1.19 6.70 4.53
N ARG A 85 -2.28 6.76 5.32
CA ARG A 85 -2.94 8.03 5.69
C ARG A 85 -1.97 8.97 6.40
N SER A 86 -1.20 8.46 7.36
CA SER A 86 -0.24 9.29 8.11
C SER A 86 0.84 9.86 7.19
N PHE A 87 1.44 9.00 6.34
CA PHE A 87 2.46 9.40 5.38
C PHE A 87 1.92 10.43 4.36
N MET A 88 0.73 10.17 3.81
CA MET A 88 0.07 11.06 2.87
C MET A 88 -0.35 12.39 3.51
N GLY A 89 -0.85 12.39 4.75
CA GLY A 89 -1.21 13.62 5.46
C GLY A 89 0.00 14.51 5.75
N ARG A 90 1.17 13.92 6.03
CA ARG A 90 2.41 14.66 6.31
C ARG A 90 3.12 15.18 5.06
N PHE A 91 3.13 14.38 4.00
CA PHE A 91 3.98 14.65 2.82
C PHE A 91 3.20 14.88 1.52
N GLY A 92 1.90 14.59 1.49
CA GLY A 92 1.05 14.70 0.31
C GLY A 92 1.01 16.13 -0.23
N SER A 93 0.79 17.13 0.63
CA SER A 93 0.75 18.54 0.23
C SER A 93 2.05 19.04 -0.45
N GLN A 94 3.20 18.44 -0.08
CA GLN A 94 4.50 18.77 -0.67
C GLN A 94 4.65 18.24 -2.11
N LEU A 95 3.91 17.18 -2.46
CA LEU A 95 3.83 16.62 -3.81
C LEU A 95 2.67 17.22 -4.62
N GLU A 96 1.56 17.56 -3.97
CA GLU A 96 0.37 18.17 -4.60
C GLU A 96 0.62 19.58 -5.13
N SER A 97 1.54 20.33 -4.50
CA SER A 97 1.94 21.65 -4.96
C SER A 97 2.70 21.66 -6.30
N GLY A 98 3.02 20.48 -6.87
CA GLY A 98 3.69 20.36 -8.17
C GLY A 98 2.72 20.00 -9.30
N ARG A 99 2.94 20.54 -10.51
CA ARG A 99 2.18 20.29 -11.76
C ARG A 99 1.94 18.81 -12.14
N ASN A 100 2.55 17.84 -11.44
CA ASN A 100 2.55 16.42 -11.78
C ASN A 100 2.22 15.49 -10.58
N SER A 101 1.46 15.94 -9.58
CA SER A 101 1.14 15.19 -8.35
C SER A 101 0.57 13.78 -8.61
N GLY A 102 -0.35 13.65 -9.57
CA GLY A 102 -0.95 12.38 -9.97
C GLY A 102 0.01 11.36 -10.61
N LYS A 103 1.27 11.73 -10.92
CA LYS A 103 2.30 10.76 -11.33
C LYS A 103 2.85 9.94 -10.17
N TYR A 104 2.75 10.44 -8.94
CA TYR A 104 3.41 9.85 -7.77
C TYR A 104 2.39 9.28 -6.78
N ILE A 105 1.34 10.03 -6.47
CA ILE A 105 0.25 9.59 -5.62
C ILE A 105 -0.80 8.93 -6.52
N LYS A 106 -0.69 7.61 -6.70
CA LYS A 106 -1.57 6.82 -7.58
C LYS A 106 -2.91 6.44 -6.94
N TYR A 107 -2.92 6.29 -5.61
CA TYR A 107 -4.03 5.73 -4.85
C TYR A 107 -4.40 6.67 -3.71
N THR A 108 -5.70 6.89 -3.47
CA THR A 108 -6.14 7.43 -2.17
C THR A 108 -6.20 6.32 -1.12
N PRO A 109 -6.25 6.68 0.17
CA PRO A 109 -6.49 5.69 1.22
C PRO A 109 -7.75 4.85 0.96
N GLU A 110 -8.81 5.48 0.44
CA GLU A 110 -10.07 4.80 0.10
C GLU A 110 -9.89 3.82 -1.08
N ASP A 111 -9.07 4.16 -2.08
CA ASP A 111 -8.74 3.22 -3.16
C ASP A 111 -8.04 1.98 -2.59
N LEU A 112 -7.06 2.18 -1.69
CA LEU A 112 -6.34 1.09 -1.06
C LEU A 112 -7.26 0.22 -0.20
N GLU A 113 -8.15 0.82 0.59
CA GLU A 113 -9.16 0.09 1.38
C GLU A 113 -9.99 -0.83 0.48
N ASN A 114 -10.49 -0.31 -0.64
CA ASN A 114 -11.27 -1.10 -1.60
C ASN A 114 -10.46 -2.25 -2.19
N TYR A 115 -9.23 -2.01 -2.63
CA TYR A 115 -8.37 -3.07 -3.18
C TYR A 115 -8.02 -4.15 -2.13
N LEU A 116 -7.86 -3.79 -0.86
CA LEU A 116 -7.58 -4.78 0.17
C LEU A 116 -8.75 -5.76 0.39
N LEU A 117 -9.98 -5.39 -0.01
CA LEU A 117 -11.14 -6.28 0.02
C LEU A 117 -11.09 -7.39 -1.04
N ASP A 118 -10.28 -7.25 -2.10
CA ASP A 118 -10.17 -8.28 -3.15
C ASP A 118 -9.18 -9.39 -2.80
N LEU A 119 -8.38 -9.22 -1.75
CA LEU A 119 -7.31 -10.15 -1.41
C LEU A 119 -7.87 -11.53 -1.08
N PHE A 120 -7.15 -12.58 -1.50
CA PHE A 120 -7.43 -13.97 -1.17
C PHE A 120 -8.70 -14.60 -1.80
N GLU A 121 -9.24 -13.98 -2.85
CA GLU A 121 -10.39 -14.52 -3.60
C GLU A 121 -10.02 -15.69 -4.55
N GLY A 122 -8.76 -15.79 -4.96
CA GLY A 122 -8.27 -16.84 -5.86
C GLY A 122 -8.27 -16.48 -7.34
N SER A 123 -8.36 -15.19 -7.66
CA SER A 123 -8.27 -14.66 -9.02
C SER A 123 -7.21 -13.55 -9.05
N PRO A 124 -6.09 -13.71 -9.77
CA PRO A 124 -5.06 -12.69 -9.82
C PRO A 124 -5.60 -11.44 -10.56
N LEU A 125 -5.67 -10.33 -9.85
CA LEU A 125 -6.10 -9.04 -10.39
C LEU A 125 -4.88 -8.17 -10.68
N ILE A 126 -4.97 -7.39 -11.75
CA ILE A 126 -3.95 -6.42 -12.14
C ILE A 126 -4.56 -5.03 -12.00
N LEU A 127 -3.90 -4.16 -11.23
CA LEU A 127 -4.29 -2.77 -11.12
C LEU A 127 -3.94 -2.05 -12.42
N HIS A 128 -4.91 -1.98 -13.33
CA HIS A 128 -4.82 -1.12 -14.50
C HIS A 128 -5.03 0.33 -14.06
N HIS A 129 -3.97 1.14 -14.16
CA HIS A 129 -4.05 2.56 -13.86
C HIS A 129 -4.94 3.28 -14.87
N MET A 130 -6.23 3.40 -14.57
CA MET A 130 -7.11 4.36 -15.21
C MET A 130 -6.81 5.72 -14.58
N ARG A 131 -6.01 6.52 -15.31
CA ARG A 131 -5.71 7.91 -15.01
C ARG A 131 -7.00 8.61 -14.56
N ARG A 132 -7.09 9.02 -13.29
CA ARG A 132 -8.25 9.75 -12.76
C ARG A 132 -8.57 10.89 -13.74
N LYS A 133 -9.75 10.82 -14.36
CA LYS A 133 -10.39 12.01 -14.89
C LYS A 133 -10.84 12.79 -13.66
N ASN A 134 -10.21 13.92 -13.40
CA ASN A 134 -10.78 14.91 -12.50
C ASN A 134 -12.15 15.28 -13.08
N SER A 135 -13.22 14.95 -12.34
CA SER A 135 -14.51 15.61 -12.47
C SER A 135 -14.53 16.83 -11.55
#